data_AF-A0A3L8C8E5-F1
#
_entry.id   AF-A0A3L8C8E5-F1
#
_cell.length_a   1.000
_cell.length_b   1.000
_cell.length_c   1.000
_cell.angle_alpha   90.00
_cell.angle_beta   90.00
_cell.angle_gamma   90.00
#
_symmetry.space_group_name_H-M   'P 1'
#
loop_
_entity.id
_entity.type
_entity.pdbx_description
1 polymer ?
#
loop_
_entity_poly.entity_id
_entity_poly.type
_entity_poly.pdbx_seq_one_letter_code
_entity_poly.pdbx_strand_id
1 'polypeptide(L)' 'MKKVLLFTALAAALTAGLAQAGEKLVVAATPIPHAEILELIKPTLAKEGVDLEIKVFTDY' A
#
# COMPACT_ATOMS: atom_id res chain seq x y z
N MET A 1 10.48 -8.49 36.22
CA MET A 1 10.42 -9.59 35.24
C MET A 1 9.23 -9.44 34.28
N LYS A 2 7.98 -9.61 34.73
CA LYS A 2 6.77 -9.55 33.86
C LYS A 2 6.56 -8.21 33.16
N LYS A 3 6.83 -7.10 33.86
CA LYS A 3 6.73 -5.74 33.30
C LYS A 3 7.77 -5.47 32.19
N VAL A 4 8.97 -6.03 32.31
CA VAL A 4 10.04 -5.87 31.30
C VAL A 4 9.67 -6.62 30.01
N LEU A 5 9.11 -7.83 30.13
CA LEU A 5 8.60 -8.62 29.00
C LEU A 5 7.43 -7.94 28.26
N LEU A 6 6.52 -7.30 28.99
CA LEU A 6 5.41 -6.52 28.41
C LEU A 6 5.88 -5.28 27.67
N PHE A 7 6.89 -4.56 28.20
CA PHE A 7 7.47 -3.40 27.52
C PHE A 7 8.22 -3.77 26.25
N THR A 8 8.95 -4.90 26.23
CA THR A 8 9.62 -5.38 25.01
C THR A 8 8.65 -5.86 23.94
N ALA A 9 7.53 -6.48 24.32
CA ALA A 9 6.51 -6.90 23.35
C ALA A 9 5.80 -5.70 22.70
N LEU A 10 5.55 -4.64 23.47
CA LEU A 10 4.92 -3.42 22.95
C LEU A 10 5.86 -2.64 22.02
N ALA A 11 7.17 -2.61 22.32
CA ALA A 11 8.17 -1.99 21.45
C ALA A 11 8.31 -2.74 20.10
N ALA A 12 8.29 -4.08 20.13
CA ALA A 12 8.37 -4.89 18.90
C ALA A 12 7.13 -4.76 18.00
N ALA A 13 5.93 -4.63 18.59
CA ALA A 13 4.71 -4.38 17.85
C ALA A 13 4.70 -2.98 17.18
N LEU A 14 5.29 -1.98 17.82
CA LEU A 14 5.36 -0.62 17.28
C LEU A 14 6.32 -0.53 16.08
N THR A 15 7.44 -1.25 16.12
CA THR A 15 8.40 -1.31 15.01
C THR A 15 7.87 -2.08 13.80
N ALA A 16 7.03 -3.09 14.01
CA ALA A 16 6.42 -3.86 12.93
C ALA A 16 5.38 -3.05 12.13
N GLY A 17 4.65 -2.15 12.79
CA GLY A 17 3.68 -1.26 12.12
C GLY A 17 4.31 -0.15 11.27
N LEU A 18 5.57 0.23 11.55
CA LEU A 18 6.29 1.29 10.83
C LEU A 18 6.97 0.81 9.54
N ALA A 19 7.26 -0.49 9.43
CA ALA A 19 7.97 -1.08 8.28
C ALA A 19 7.05 -1.41 7.09
N GLN A 20 5.74 -1.22 7.25
CA GLN A 20 4.73 -1.57 6.24
C GLN A 20 4.33 -0.34 5.42
N ALA A 21 5.32 0.44 4.99
CA ALA A 21 5.13 1.43 3.93
C ALA A 21 5.12 0.66 2.60
N GLY A 22 3.93 0.31 2.12
CA GLY A 22 3.79 -0.35 0.83
C GLY A 22 4.47 0.44 -0.29
N GLU A 23 4.98 -0.26 -1.31
CA GLU A 23 5.66 0.39 -2.43
C GLU A 23 4.64 1.19 -3.24
N LYS A 24 4.86 2.51 -3.33
CA LYS A 24 3.93 3.40 -4.02
C LYS A 24 4.16 3.34 -5.52
N LEU A 25 3.16 2.88 -6.26
CA LEU A 25 3.18 2.78 -7.72
C LEU A 25 2.26 3.84 -8.33
N VAL A 26 2.82 4.76 -9.11
CA VAL A 26 2.05 5.81 -9.80
C VAL A 26 1.97 5.48 -11.29
N VAL A 27 0.75 5.32 -11.82
CA VAL A 27 0.52 4.95 -13.21
C VAL A 27 -0.31 6.00 -13.92
N ALA A 28 0.20 6.52 -15.04
CA ALA A 28 -0.54 7.34 -15.97
C ALA A 28 -1.34 6.43 -16.94
N ALA A 29 -2.65 6.64 -17.06
CA ALA A 29 -3.52 5.79 -17.88
C ALA A 29 -4.65 6.59 -18.53
N THR A 30 -5.14 6.14 -19.68
CA THR A 30 -6.37 6.70 -20.27
C THR A 30 -7.62 6.21 -19.53
N PRO A 31 -8.73 6.97 -19.53
CA PRO A 31 -9.90 6.64 -18.72
C PRO A 31 -10.48 5.26 -19.04
N ILE A 32 -10.59 4.93 -20.33
CA ILE A 32 -11.12 3.65 -20.78
C ILE A 32 -10.15 3.03 -21.79
N PRO A 33 -9.85 1.72 -21.68
CA PRO A 33 -10.21 0.79 -20.61
C PRO A 33 -9.20 0.77 -19.43
N HIS A 34 -8.09 1.50 -19.54
CA HIS A 34 -6.92 1.30 -18.69
C HIS A 34 -7.17 1.66 -17.22
N ALA A 35 -7.76 2.83 -16.93
CA ALA A 35 -8.02 3.23 -15.55
C ALA A 35 -9.01 2.28 -14.85
N GLU A 36 -10.03 1.80 -15.54
CA GLU A 36 -11.02 0.85 -14.98
C GLU A 36 -10.38 -0.48 -14.58
N ILE A 37 -9.49 -1.02 -15.42
CA ILE A 37 -8.74 -2.24 -15.10
C ILE A 37 -7.83 -2.02 -13.88
N LEU A 38 -7.14 -0.89 -13.84
CA LEU A 38 -6.27 -0.52 -12.73
C LEU A 38 -7.05 -0.38 -11.41
N GLU A 39 -8.25 0.18 -11.43
CA GLU A 39 -9.12 0.25 -10.26
C GLU A 39 -9.57 -1.13 -9.77
N LEU A 40 -9.85 -2.05 -10.70
CA LEU A 40 -10.25 -3.42 -10.36
C LEU A 40 -9.13 -4.20 -9.67
N ILE A 41 -7.86 -4.02 -10.09
CA ILE A 41 -6.72 -4.74 -9.52
C ILE A 41 -6.11 -4.06 -8.29
N LYS A 42 -6.41 -2.78 -8.04
CA LYS A 42 -5.96 -2.02 -6.87
C LYS A 42 -6.10 -2.77 -5.53
N PRO A 43 -7.22 -3.44 -5.20
CA PRO A 43 -7.32 -4.22 -3.96
C PRO A 43 -6.40 -5.45 -3.90
N THR A 44 -6.05 -6.04 -5.04
CA THR A 44 -5.09 -7.15 -5.11
C THR A 44 -3.68 -6.64 -4.86
N LEU A 45 -3.30 -5.53 -5.51
CA LEU A 45 -2.01 -4.88 -5.31
C LEU A 45 -1.82 -4.40 -3.86
N ALA A 46 -2.87 -3.88 -3.22
CA ALA A 46 -2.82 -3.48 -1.83
C ALA A 46 -2.52 -4.67 -0.88
N LYS A 47 -3.01 -5.87 -1.18
CA LYS A 47 -2.69 -7.09 -0.41
C LYS A 47 -1.24 -7.55 -0.60
N GLU A 48 -0.67 -7.25 -1.76
CA GLU A 48 0.74 -7.49 -2.07
C GLU A 48 1.66 -6.39 -1.52
N GLY A 49 1.09 -5.38 -0.83
CA GLY A 49 1.85 -4.28 -0.25
C GLY A 49 2.19 -3.19 -1.26
N VAL A 50 1.43 -3.04 -2.33
CA VAL A 50 1.59 -1.98 -3.34
C VAL A 50 0.46 -0.96 -3.20
N ASP A 51 0.81 0.31 -3.07
CA ASP A 51 -0.15 1.43 -3.09
C ASP A 51 -0.24 2.02 -4.50
N LEU A 52 -1.29 1.65 -5.24
CA LEU A 52 -1.52 2.10 -6.60
C LEU A 52 -2.24 3.47 -6.66
N GLU A 53 -1.55 4.47 -7.21
CA GLU A 53 -2.10 5.77 -7.60
C GLU A 53 -2.30 5.83 -9.12
N ILE A 54 -3.54 6.08 -9.56
CA ILE A 54 -3.90 6.16 -10.98
C ILE A 54 -4.06 7.63 -11.36
N LYS A 55 -3.30 8.09 -12.35
CA LYS A 55 -3.42 9.42 -12.94
C LYS A 55 -4.06 9.29 -14.32
N VAL A 56 -5.27 9.81 -14.45
CA VAL A 56 -6.01 9.75 -15.71
C VAL A 56 -5.60 10.88 -16.63
N PHE A 57 -5.16 10.54 -17.84
CA PHE A 57 -4.84 11.47 -18.91
C PHE A 57 -5.81 11.27 -20.08
N THR A 58 -6.14 12.37 -20.77
CA THR A 58 -7.03 12.36 -21.93
C THR A 58 -6.31 12.70 -23.24
N ASP A 59 -5.04 13.08 -23.13
CA ASP A 59 -4.10 13.43 -24.19
C ASP A 59 -2.98 12.38 -24.31
N TYR A 60 -2.37 12.31 -25.51
CA TYR A 60 -1.32 11.35 -25.87
C TYR A 60 -0.04 12.06 -26.30
#